data_AF-A0A929DST7-F1
#
_entry.id   AF-A0A929DST7-F1
#
_cell.length_a   1.000
_cell.length_b   1.000
_cell.length_c   1.000
_cell.angle_alpha   90.00
_cell.angle_beta   90.00
_cell.angle_gamma   90.00
#
_symmetry.space_group_name_H-M   'P 1'
#
loop_
_entity.id
_entity.type
_entity.pdbx_description
1 polymer ?
#
loop_
_entity_poly.entity_id
_entity_poly.type
_entity_poly.pdbx_seq_one_letter_code
_entity_poly.pdbx_strand_id
1 'polypeptide(L)'
;MLRQWENPMTENKPGRAHLKIVISTAAVIAALVLTMQLISQARQLQVLKTELAEVNHIRYGLLNTDEWAYQLATILSIKIVEFKLTPDNREVVIQNLEGILNLMIDEVEVMMIERTSGSLSGMKRFIAGFAINFDQLRDSIPSYANTLLLELSSPDNKEVMQQFLLDKLGEITASTYNLDQMDPLQAVMEKYNCSSKEECKTLISKQIEIKEEVIKLRVLLILLLVSSIFLLNLITRHKINRTQSVLLILASFSLLLGGITTP
;
A
#
# COMPACT_ATOMS: atom_id res chain seq x y z
N MET A 1 61.63 -53.69 34.41
CA MET A 1 61.43 -53.09 33.07
C MET A 1 59.95 -53.21 32.72
N LEU A 2 59.30 -52.05 32.57
CA LEU A 2 58.06 -51.73 31.84
C LEU A 2 56.79 -52.60 32.07
N ARG A 3 55.94 -52.10 32.99
CA ARG A 3 54.50 -52.40 33.08
C ARG A 3 53.79 -52.08 31.76
N GLN A 4 53.28 -53.11 31.13
CA GLN A 4 52.34 -53.03 30.02
C GLN A 4 50.96 -52.68 30.60
N TRP A 5 50.55 -51.42 30.45
CA TRP A 5 49.18 -50.98 30.75
C TRP A 5 48.30 -51.34 29.56
N GLU A 6 47.75 -52.55 29.58
CA GLU A 6 46.62 -52.90 28.73
C GLU A 6 45.39 -52.15 29.24
N ASN A 7 44.88 -51.25 28.40
CA ASN A 7 43.73 -50.40 28.71
C ASN A 7 42.45 -51.19 28.35
N PRO A 8 41.63 -51.63 29.32
CA PRO A 8 40.50 -52.47 29.01
C PRO A 8 39.30 -51.61 28.59
N MET A 9 38.63 -52.07 27.53
CA MET A 9 37.21 -51.82 27.23
C MET A 9 36.80 -50.40 26.79
N THR A 10 36.98 -50.13 25.50
CA THR A 10 35.96 -49.42 24.72
C THR A 10 35.28 -50.39 23.74
N GLU A 11 34.87 -51.56 24.25
CA GLU A 11 34.03 -52.46 23.48
C GLU A 11 32.60 -51.90 23.45
N ASN A 12 32.31 -51.21 22.36
CA ASN A 12 31.02 -50.60 22.10
C ASN A 12 29.99 -51.74 21.91
N LYS A 13 29.22 -52.07 22.95
CA LYS A 13 28.20 -53.14 22.88
C LYS A 13 27.31 -52.92 21.64
N PRO A 14 27.19 -53.90 20.72
CA PRO A 14 26.54 -53.72 19.42
C PRO A 14 25.11 -53.17 19.53
N GLY A 15 24.39 -53.51 20.60
CA GLY A 15 23.05 -52.97 20.88
C GLY A 15 22.94 -51.45 20.99
N ARG A 16 23.99 -50.74 21.45
CA ARG A 16 23.96 -49.26 21.57
C ARG A 16 24.04 -48.55 20.21
N ALA A 17 24.69 -49.15 19.21
CA ALA A 17 24.80 -48.58 17.87
C ALA A 17 23.47 -48.73 17.11
N HIS A 18 22.83 -49.89 17.18
CA HIS A 18 21.52 -50.14 16.57
C HIS A 18 20.43 -49.25 17.17
N LEU A 19 20.42 -49.07 18.49
CA LEU A 19 19.47 -48.18 19.18
C LEU A 19 19.55 -46.73 18.68
N LYS A 20 20.77 -46.20 18.46
CA LYS A 20 20.98 -44.83 17.96
C LYS A 20 20.44 -44.63 16.55
N ILE A 21 20.63 -45.63 15.68
CA ILE A 21 20.12 -45.60 14.30
C ILE A 21 18.59 -45.62 14.31
N VAL A 22 17.98 -46.44 15.16
CA VAL A 22 16.51 -46.49 15.33
C VAL A 22 15.96 -45.15 15.85
N ILE A 23 16.60 -44.54 16.84
CA ILE A 23 16.19 -43.22 17.36
C ILE A 23 16.36 -42.13 16.29
N SER A 24 17.47 -42.12 15.56
CA SER A 24 17.75 -41.11 14.53
C SER A 24 16.79 -41.24 13.34
N THR A 25 16.48 -42.46 12.90
CA THR A 25 15.49 -42.71 11.84
C THR A 25 14.09 -42.27 12.25
N ALA A 26 13.64 -42.62 13.47
CA ALA A 26 12.36 -42.16 14.00
C ALA A 26 12.29 -40.62 14.09
N ALA A 27 13.36 -39.98 14.55
CA ALA A 27 13.44 -38.52 14.66
C ALA A 27 13.42 -37.82 13.29
N VAL A 28 14.08 -38.37 12.27
CA VAL A 28 14.02 -37.85 10.89
C VAL A 28 12.61 -37.97 10.30
N ILE A 29 11.95 -39.12 10.51
CA ILE A 29 10.56 -39.30 10.05
C ILE A 29 9.63 -38.29 10.73
N ALA A 30 9.77 -38.09 12.04
CA ALA A 30 9.01 -37.10 12.77
C ALA A 30 9.27 -35.67 12.24
N ALA A 31 10.53 -35.31 11.99
CA ALA A 31 10.88 -34.02 11.40
C ALA A 31 10.26 -33.83 10.01
N LEU A 32 10.29 -34.84 9.15
CA LEU A 32 9.65 -34.79 7.83
C LEU A 32 8.14 -34.54 7.93
N VAL A 33 7.43 -35.30 8.77
CA VAL A 33 5.98 -35.11 8.96
C VAL A 33 5.67 -33.71 9.50
N LEU A 34 6.43 -33.24 10.48
CA LEU A 34 6.27 -31.90 11.05
C LEU A 34 6.54 -30.80 10.02
N THR A 35 7.56 -30.95 9.17
CA THR A 35 7.85 -29.99 8.09
C THR A 35 6.73 -29.94 7.05
N MET A 36 6.12 -31.07 6.67
CA MET A 36 4.96 -31.07 5.77
C MET A 36 3.76 -30.36 6.39
N GLN A 37 3.48 -30.61 7.67
CA GLN A 37 2.41 -29.92 8.40
C GLN A 37 2.69 -28.42 8.51
N LEU A 38 3.95 -28.04 8.77
CA LEU A 38 4.39 -26.64 8.81
C LEU A 38 4.11 -25.93 7.48
N ILE A 39 4.49 -26.54 6.35
CA ILE A 39 4.24 -25.99 5.01
C ILE A 39 2.74 -25.73 4.79
N SER A 40 1.89 -26.67 5.17
CA SER A 40 0.44 -26.49 5.06
C SER A 40 -0.07 -25.33 5.92
N GLN A 41 0.43 -25.17 7.15
CA GLN A 41 0.03 -24.08 8.04
C GLN A 41 0.55 -22.73 7.55
N ALA A 42 1.78 -22.68 7.03
CA ALA A 42 2.38 -21.48 6.45
C ALA A 42 1.57 -20.97 5.25
N ARG A 43 1.11 -21.87 4.37
CA ARG A 43 0.22 -21.50 3.25
C ARG A 43 -1.11 -20.92 3.72
N GLN A 44 -1.73 -21.50 4.74
CA GLN A 44 -2.97 -20.98 5.30
C GLN A 44 -2.76 -19.59 5.94
N LEU A 45 -1.64 -19.41 6.64
CA LEU A 45 -1.26 -18.11 7.19
C LEU A 45 -1.06 -17.07 6.08
N GLN A 46 -0.43 -17.45 4.98
CA GLN A 46 -0.22 -16.57 3.84
C GLN A 46 -1.56 -16.13 3.23
N VAL A 47 -2.52 -17.04 3.06
CA VAL A 47 -3.88 -16.69 2.60
C VAL A 47 -4.54 -15.67 3.53
N LEU A 48 -4.48 -15.90 4.86
CA LEU A 48 -5.03 -14.94 5.83
C LEU A 48 -4.34 -13.57 5.75
N LYS A 49 -3.02 -13.53 5.56
CA LYS A 49 -2.27 -12.27 5.39
C LYS A 49 -2.66 -11.55 4.10
N THR A 50 -2.88 -12.29 3.01
CA THR A 50 -3.39 -11.73 1.75
C THR A 50 -4.81 -11.18 1.92
N GLU A 51 -5.69 -11.90 2.59
CA GLU A 51 -7.06 -11.44 2.85
C GLU A 51 -7.08 -10.22 3.78
N LEU A 52 -6.20 -10.17 4.79
CA LEU A 52 -6.02 -8.98 5.62
C LEU A 52 -5.49 -7.79 4.81
N ALA A 53 -4.57 -8.02 3.87
CA ALA A 53 -4.05 -6.98 3.00
C ALA A 53 -5.13 -6.45 2.05
N GLU A 54 -6.01 -7.33 1.55
CA GLU A 54 -7.17 -6.95 0.75
C GLU A 54 -8.11 -6.05 1.57
N VAL A 55 -8.48 -6.48 2.78
CA VAL A 55 -9.35 -5.69 3.67
C VAL A 55 -8.72 -4.32 3.98
N ASN A 56 -7.40 -4.24 4.20
CA ASN A 56 -6.70 -2.97 4.45
C ASN A 56 -6.30 -2.20 3.19
N HIS A 57 -6.65 -2.67 1.99
CA HIS A 57 -6.20 -2.04 0.76
C HIS A 57 -6.71 -0.60 0.65
N ILE A 58 -5.84 0.32 0.25
CA ILE A 58 -6.11 1.78 0.18
C ILE A 58 -7.26 2.13 -0.78
N ARG A 59 -7.49 1.29 -1.80
CA ARG A 59 -8.64 1.34 -2.72
C ARG A 59 -10.00 1.34 -2.02
N TYR A 60 -10.10 0.76 -0.83
CA TYR A 60 -11.33 0.71 -0.04
C TYR A 60 -11.35 1.77 1.07
N GLY A 61 -10.57 2.83 0.92
CA GLY A 61 -10.47 3.94 1.87
C GLY A 61 -10.25 5.23 1.09
N LEU A 62 -9.04 5.80 1.18
CA LEU A 62 -8.65 7.05 0.51
C LEU A 62 -8.82 7.06 -1.01
N LEU A 63 -8.83 5.91 -1.66
CA LEU A 63 -9.04 5.80 -3.11
C LEU A 63 -10.38 5.15 -3.47
N ASN A 64 -11.27 4.95 -2.49
CA ASN A 64 -12.65 4.62 -2.80
C ASN A 64 -13.28 5.90 -3.37
N THR A 65 -13.69 5.84 -4.64
CA THR A 65 -14.20 6.99 -5.40
C THR A 65 -15.30 7.72 -4.68
N ASP A 66 -16.19 7.00 -3.98
CA ASP A 66 -17.34 7.60 -3.31
C ASP A 66 -16.94 8.29 -1.98
N GLU A 67 -16.09 7.63 -1.19
CA GLU A 67 -15.67 8.12 0.14
C GLU A 67 -14.71 9.30 0.05
N TRP A 68 -13.69 9.25 -0.82
CA TRP A 68 -12.75 10.36 -0.94
C TRP A 68 -13.43 11.58 -1.56
N ALA A 69 -14.27 11.38 -2.58
CA ALA A 69 -14.97 12.48 -3.25
C ALA A 69 -15.89 13.20 -2.28
N TYR A 70 -16.60 12.45 -1.44
CA TYR A 70 -17.42 13.01 -0.36
C TYR A 70 -16.59 13.81 0.65
N GLN A 71 -15.44 13.30 1.09
CA GLN A 71 -14.56 14.01 2.02
C GLN A 71 -13.97 15.28 1.39
N LEU A 72 -13.51 15.23 0.13
CA LEU A 72 -12.99 16.40 -0.56
C LEU A 72 -14.08 17.44 -0.82
N ALA A 73 -15.26 17.00 -1.25
CA ALA A 73 -16.45 17.84 -1.40
C ALA A 73 -16.78 18.57 -0.10
N THR A 74 -16.75 17.86 1.03
CA THR A 74 -16.99 18.43 2.36
C THR A 74 -15.93 19.47 2.72
N ILE A 75 -14.64 19.16 2.55
CA ILE A 75 -13.55 20.08 2.86
C ILE A 75 -13.63 21.33 1.98
N LEU A 76 -13.84 21.16 0.67
CA LEU A 76 -13.96 22.27 -0.27
C LEU A 76 -15.18 23.13 0.04
N SER A 77 -16.34 22.52 0.32
CA SER A 77 -17.54 23.24 0.75
C SER A 77 -17.28 24.09 1.99
N ILE A 78 -16.67 23.51 3.03
CA ILE A 78 -16.31 24.23 4.25
C ILE A 78 -15.35 25.37 3.92
N LYS A 79 -14.32 25.13 3.10
CA LYS A 79 -13.31 26.15 2.76
C LYS A 79 -13.86 27.30 1.91
N ILE A 80 -14.81 27.04 1.01
CA ILE A 80 -15.49 28.08 0.21
C ILE A 80 -16.36 28.96 1.11
N VAL A 81 -17.10 28.35 2.03
CA VAL A 81 -17.94 29.08 2.99
C VAL A 81 -17.08 29.87 3.99
N GLU A 82 -16.03 29.25 4.53
CA GLU A 82 -15.07 29.85 5.46
C GLU A 82 -14.18 30.91 4.83
N PHE A 83 -14.04 30.91 3.50
CA PHE A 83 -13.22 31.90 2.79
C PHE A 83 -13.72 33.30 3.13
N LYS A 84 -12.97 33.99 3.97
CA LYS A 84 -13.19 35.38 4.33
C LYS A 84 -12.01 36.16 3.79
N LEU A 85 -12.30 37.25 3.09
CA LEU A 85 -11.27 38.22 2.73
C LEU A 85 -10.77 38.89 4.01
N THR A 86 -9.62 38.45 4.48
CA THR A 86 -8.88 39.15 5.52
C THR A 86 -8.10 40.31 4.87
N PRO A 87 -7.84 41.40 5.62
CA PRO A 87 -6.99 42.49 5.13
C PRO A 87 -5.62 41.99 4.63
N ASP A 88 -5.05 40.98 5.30
CA ASP A 88 -3.74 40.41 4.99
C ASP A 88 -3.70 39.65 3.66
N ASN A 89 -4.81 39.04 3.24
CA ASN A 89 -4.86 38.18 2.05
C ASN A 89 -5.47 38.90 0.85
N ARG A 90 -6.24 39.97 1.10
CA ARG A 90 -6.97 40.71 0.07
C ARG A 90 -6.06 41.29 -0.99
N GLU A 91 -4.96 41.91 -0.58
CA GLU A 91 -4.00 42.52 -1.49
C GLU A 91 -3.35 41.49 -2.42
N VAL A 92 -3.00 40.32 -1.88
CA VAL A 92 -2.41 39.22 -2.65
C VAL A 92 -3.39 38.69 -3.70
N VAL A 93 -4.67 38.56 -3.35
CA VAL A 93 -5.70 38.10 -4.29
C VAL A 93 -5.98 39.16 -5.37
N ILE A 94 -5.99 40.44 -5.02
CA ILE A 94 -6.13 41.53 -6.00
C ILE A 94 -4.97 41.49 -6.99
N GLN A 95 -3.72 41.43 -6.53
CA GLN A 95 -2.55 41.37 -7.42
C GLN A 95 -2.61 40.18 -8.39
N ASN A 96 -3.10 39.02 -7.93
CA ASN A 96 -3.29 37.86 -8.81
C ASN A 96 -4.39 38.11 -9.85
N LEU A 97 -5.52 38.72 -9.47
CA LEU A 97 -6.60 39.08 -10.40
C LEU A 97 -6.15 40.14 -11.40
N GLU A 98 -5.38 41.15 -10.97
CA GLU A 98 -4.79 42.15 -11.85
C GLU A 98 -3.82 41.51 -12.84
N GLY A 99 -2.99 40.57 -12.38
CA GLY A 99 -2.09 39.80 -13.25
C GLY A 99 -2.85 39.01 -14.32
N ILE A 100 -3.95 38.33 -13.95
CA ILE A 100 -4.79 37.59 -14.90
C ILE A 100 -5.45 38.54 -15.91
N LEU A 101 -6.01 39.65 -15.45
CA LEU A 101 -6.65 40.65 -16.32
C LEU A 101 -5.65 41.28 -17.29
N ASN A 102 -4.43 41.56 -16.84
CA ASN A 102 -3.35 42.03 -17.71
C ASN A 102 -3.00 40.99 -18.78
N LEU A 103 -2.81 39.73 -18.39
CA LEU A 103 -2.51 38.65 -19.35
C LEU A 103 -3.62 38.49 -20.40
N MET A 104 -4.90 38.60 -19.99
CA MET A 104 -6.02 38.55 -20.94
C MET A 104 -6.00 39.74 -21.92
N ILE A 105 -5.66 40.93 -21.43
CA ILE A 105 -5.53 42.12 -22.27
C ILE A 105 -4.36 41.96 -23.24
N ASP A 106 -3.22 41.45 -22.78
CA ASP A 106 -2.04 41.18 -23.62
C ASP A 106 -2.37 40.18 -24.74
N GLU A 107 -3.06 39.08 -24.42
CA GLU A 107 -3.48 38.06 -25.40
C GLU A 107 -4.41 38.67 -26.46
N VAL A 108 -5.36 39.52 -26.04
CA VAL A 108 -6.28 40.21 -26.95
C VAL A 108 -5.55 41.24 -27.81
N GLU A 109 -4.61 42.00 -27.23
CA GLU A 109 -3.79 42.99 -27.92
C GLU A 109 -2.95 42.32 -29.02
N VAL A 110 -2.25 41.23 -28.68
CA VAL A 110 -1.46 40.42 -29.62
C VAL A 110 -2.34 39.86 -30.74
N MET A 111 -3.49 39.24 -30.40
CA MET A 111 -4.41 38.70 -31.38
C MET A 111 -4.95 39.77 -32.33
N MET A 112 -5.17 40.99 -31.84
CA MET A 112 -5.64 42.12 -32.64
C MET A 112 -4.54 42.65 -33.58
N ILE A 113 -3.30 42.78 -33.10
CA ILE A 113 -2.15 43.18 -33.91
C ILE A 113 -1.88 42.16 -35.02
N GLU A 114 -1.85 40.86 -34.69
CA GLU A 114 -1.65 39.79 -35.67
C GLU A 114 -2.73 39.81 -36.76
N ARG A 115 -4.01 39.92 -36.39
CA ARG A 115 -5.13 39.99 -37.34
C ARG A 115 -5.12 41.25 -38.22
N THR A 116 -4.54 42.34 -37.73
CA THR A 116 -4.44 43.62 -38.47
C THR A 116 -3.21 43.65 -39.38
N SER A 117 -2.17 42.88 -39.07
CA SER A 117 -0.94 42.75 -39.87
C SER A 117 -1.15 41.97 -41.18
N GLY A 118 -2.17 41.09 -41.25
CA GLY A 118 -2.56 40.37 -42.46
C GLY A 118 -3.26 41.27 -43.50
N SER A 119 -2.93 41.10 -44.79
CA SER A 119 -3.39 41.91 -45.93
C SER A 119 -4.89 41.69 -46.32
N LEU A 120 -5.80 41.60 -45.36
CA LEU A 120 -7.25 41.51 -45.61
C LEU A 120 -7.90 42.87 -45.31
N SER A 121 -8.04 43.70 -46.35
CA SER A 121 -8.54 45.08 -46.26
C SER A 121 -9.94 45.22 -45.62
N GLY A 122 -10.75 44.15 -45.63
CA GLY A 122 -12.06 44.09 -44.96
C GLY A 122 -11.96 44.03 -43.43
N MET A 123 -10.98 43.31 -42.89
CA MET A 123 -10.78 43.17 -41.43
C MET A 123 -10.26 44.47 -40.82
N LYS A 124 -9.40 45.20 -41.56
CA LYS A 124 -8.89 46.52 -41.16
C LYS A 124 -10.00 47.56 -40.98
N ARG A 125 -11.07 47.53 -41.78
CA ARG A 125 -12.22 48.44 -41.61
C ARG A 125 -13.10 48.08 -40.41
N PHE A 126 -13.22 46.78 -40.10
CA PHE A 126 -13.98 46.32 -38.92
C PHE A 126 -13.27 46.68 -37.61
N ILE A 127 -11.95 46.47 -37.56
CA ILE A 127 -11.09 46.76 -36.40
C ILE A 127 -10.89 48.28 -36.20
N ALA A 128 -10.77 49.06 -37.28
CA ALA A 128 -10.65 50.52 -37.19
C ALA A 128 -11.88 51.21 -36.58
N GLY A 129 -13.05 50.54 -36.56
CA GLY A 129 -14.25 51.03 -35.86
C GLY A 129 -14.22 50.79 -34.35
N PHE A 130 -13.35 49.90 -33.86
CA PHE A 130 -13.15 49.55 -32.46
C PHE A 130 -11.81 50.11 -31.97
N ALA A 131 -11.65 51.44 -32.01
CA ALA A 131 -10.49 52.12 -31.41
C ALA A 131 -10.48 51.93 -29.88
N ILE A 132 -10.05 50.75 -29.43
CA ILE A 132 -9.90 50.39 -28.02
C ILE A 132 -8.52 50.87 -27.59
N ASN A 133 -8.49 51.74 -26.59
CA ASN A 133 -7.26 52.16 -25.94
C ASN A 133 -6.93 51.17 -24.82
N PHE A 134 -6.02 50.22 -25.10
CA PHE A 134 -5.61 49.20 -24.14
C PHE A 134 -4.93 49.79 -22.89
N ASP A 135 -4.26 50.92 -23.01
CA ASP A 135 -3.66 51.61 -21.86
C ASP A 135 -4.75 52.13 -20.90
N GLN A 136 -5.81 52.74 -21.44
CA GLN A 136 -6.95 53.20 -20.64
C GLN A 136 -7.71 52.03 -19.98
N LEU A 137 -7.72 50.87 -20.65
CA LEU A 137 -8.30 49.64 -20.09
C LEU A 137 -7.43 49.08 -18.95
N ARG A 138 -6.09 49.12 -19.11
CA ARG A 138 -5.12 48.73 -18.07
C ARG A 138 -5.23 49.60 -16.83
N ASP A 139 -5.41 50.90 -16.98
CA ASP A 139 -5.62 51.83 -15.85
C ASP A 139 -6.85 51.48 -15.00
N SER A 140 -7.84 50.80 -15.60
CA SER A 140 -9.07 50.39 -14.93
C SER A 140 -8.98 49.01 -14.26
N ILE A 141 -7.92 48.24 -14.52
CA ILE A 141 -7.73 46.87 -14.00
C ILE A 141 -7.84 46.79 -12.46
N PRO A 142 -7.23 47.69 -11.66
CA PRO A 142 -7.34 47.61 -10.21
C PRO A 142 -8.80 47.72 -9.71
N SER A 143 -9.60 48.55 -10.40
CA SER A 143 -11.03 48.71 -10.10
C SER A 143 -11.83 47.45 -10.44
N TYR A 144 -11.55 46.84 -11.60
CA TYR A 144 -12.20 45.59 -12.02
C TYR A 144 -11.80 44.41 -11.13
N ALA A 145 -10.51 44.27 -10.80
CA ALA A 145 -10.02 43.23 -9.89
C ALA A 145 -10.70 43.34 -8.52
N ASN A 146 -10.84 44.56 -8.00
CA ASN A 146 -11.55 44.78 -6.74
C ASN A 146 -13.05 44.45 -6.83
N THR A 147 -13.71 44.81 -7.94
CA THR A 147 -15.13 44.52 -8.16
C THR A 147 -15.38 43.02 -8.29
N LEU A 148 -14.55 42.32 -9.09
CA LEU A 148 -14.59 40.87 -9.23
C LEU A 148 -14.34 40.16 -7.91
N LEU A 149 -13.40 40.66 -7.10
CA LEU A 149 -13.13 40.09 -5.78
C LEU A 149 -14.33 40.22 -4.84
N LEU A 150 -15.00 41.38 -4.85
CA LEU A 150 -16.21 41.61 -4.07
C LEU A 150 -17.34 40.68 -4.53
N GLU A 151 -17.53 40.56 -5.84
CA GLU A 151 -18.51 39.69 -6.45
C GLU A 151 -18.24 38.22 -6.08
N LEU A 152 -17.02 37.72 -6.26
CA LEU A 152 -16.61 36.35 -5.87
C LEU A 152 -16.74 36.07 -4.37
N SER A 153 -16.65 37.11 -3.53
CA SER A 153 -16.83 37.00 -2.09
C SER A 153 -18.28 37.06 -1.62
N SER A 154 -19.22 37.38 -2.53
CA SER A 154 -20.64 37.45 -2.23
C SER A 154 -21.21 36.07 -1.87
N PRO A 155 -22.24 36.01 -1.00
CA PRO A 155 -22.85 34.74 -0.61
C PRO A 155 -23.37 33.95 -1.82
N ASP A 156 -24.00 34.64 -2.77
CA ASP A 156 -24.63 34.03 -3.94
C ASP A 156 -23.58 33.38 -4.86
N ASN A 157 -22.45 34.05 -5.12
CA ASN A 157 -21.40 33.51 -5.98
C ASN A 157 -20.60 32.39 -5.30
N LYS A 158 -20.52 32.41 -3.97
CA LYS A 158 -19.95 31.29 -3.20
C LYS A 158 -20.78 30.02 -3.35
N GLU A 159 -22.11 30.14 -3.33
CA GLU A 159 -23.01 29.01 -3.55
C GLU A 159 -22.90 28.45 -4.96
N VAL A 160 -22.83 29.33 -5.97
CA VAL A 160 -22.61 28.92 -7.37
C VAL A 160 -21.26 28.21 -7.54
N MET A 161 -20.19 28.74 -6.94
CA MET A 161 -18.85 28.13 -6.98
C MET A 161 -18.84 26.76 -6.27
N GLN A 162 -19.53 26.66 -5.14
CA GLN A 162 -19.70 25.41 -4.41
C GLN A 162 -20.40 24.37 -5.29
N GLN A 163 -21.55 24.69 -5.88
CA GLN A 163 -22.29 23.77 -6.75
C GLN A 163 -21.46 23.34 -7.95
N PHE A 164 -20.78 24.27 -8.62
CA PHE A 164 -19.92 23.96 -9.77
C PHE A 164 -18.81 22.96 -9.40
N LEU A 165 -18.14 23.15 -8.26
CA LEU A 165 -17.08 22.25 -7.81
C LEU A 165 -17.63 20.89 -7.39
N LEU A 166 -18.78 20.84 -6.73
CA LEU A 166 -19.46 19.59 -6.37
C LEU A 166 -19.86 18.78 -7.62
N ASP A 167 -20.42 19.45 -8.64
CA ASP A 167 -20.80 18.82 -9.90
C ASP A 167 -19.57 18.27 -10.65
N LYS A 168 -18.47 19.03 -10.69
CA LYS A 168 -17.22 18.57 -11.32
C LYS A 168 -16.59 17.39 -10.57
N LEU A 169 -16.63 17.38 -9.25
CA LEU A 169 -16.20 16.22 -8.46
C LEU A 169 -17.10 15.00 -8.74
N GLY A 170 -18.41 15.19 -8.84
CA GLY A 170 -19.35 14.13 -9.22
C GLY A 170 -19.02 13.53 -10.58
N GLU A 171 -18.71 14.36 -11.58
CA GLU A 171 -18.34 13.92 -12.94
C GLU A 171 -17.03 13.10 -12.96
N ILE A 172 -16.01 13.53 -12.20
CA ILE A 172 -14.73 12.80 -12.06
C ILE A 172 -14.95 11.46 -11.34
N THR A 173 -15.80 11.45 -10.31
CA THR A 173 -16.12 10.25 -9.53
C THR A 173 -16.84 9.24 -10.41
N ALA A 174 -17.86 9.67 -11.14
CA ALA A 174 -18.65 8.83 -12.05
C ALA A 174 -17.81 8.27 -13.21
N SER A 175 -16.84 9.02 -13.72
CA SER A 175 -15.93 8.55 -14.78
C SER A 175 -14.83 7.60 -14.29
N THR A 176 -14.51 7.63 -13.00
CA THR A 176 -13.49 6.75 -12.39
C THR A 176 -14.10 5.48 -11.77
N TYR A 177 -15.44 5.45 -11.61
CA TYR A 177 -16.19 4.36 -11.02
C TYR A 177 -16.05 3.07 -11.83
N ASN A 178 -15.22 2.15 -11.33
CA ASN A 178 -15.09 0.79 -11.86
C ASN A 178 -15.74 -0.18 -10.86
N LEU A 179 -16.99 -0.57 -11.16
CA LEU A 179 -17.78 -1.54 -10.37
C LEU A 179 -17.05 -2.86 -10.11
N ASP A 180 -16.17 -3.30 -11.01
CA ASP A 180 -15.40 -4.56 -10.90
C ASP A 180 -14.39 -4.59 -9.73
N GLN A 181 -14.12 -3.47 -9.04
CA GLN A 181 -13.04 -3.41 -8.04
C GLN A 181 -13.46 -3.73 -6.60
N MET A 182 -14.76 -3.87 -6.28
CA MET A 182 -15.23 -4.18 -4.92
C MET A 182 -15.49 -5.68 -4.66
N ASP A 183 -15.55 -6.49 -5.70
CA ASP A 183 -15.74 -7.95 -5.61
C ASP A 183 -14.78 -8.67 -4.65
N PRO A 184 -13.46 -8.34 -4.59
CA PRO A 184 -12.54 -9.05 -3.71
C PRO A 184 -12.80 -8.77 -2.23
N LEU A 185 -13.17 -7.54 -1.87
CA LEU A 185 -13.51 -7.19 -0.49
C LEU A 185 -14.82 -7.85 -0.06
N GLN A 186 -15.83 -7.79 -0.91
CA GLN A 186 -17.13 -8.40 -0.62
C GLN A 186 -17.00 -9.92 -0.45
N ALA A 187 -16.22 -10.59 -1.30
CA ALA A 187 -15.93 -12.00 -1.16
C ALA A 187 -15.28 -12.35 0.19
N VAL A 188 -14.35 -11.52 0.68
CA VAL A 188 -13.73 -11.71 2.01
C VAL A 188 -14.75 -11.44 3.13
N MET A 189 -15.54 -10.38 3.03
CA MET A 189 -16.55 -10.05 4.05
C MET A 189 -17.65 -11.12 4.16
N GLU A 190 -18.11 -11.68 3.03
CA GLU A 190 -19.07 -12.80 2.99
C GLU A 190 -18.44 -14.07 3.56
N LYS A 191 -17.19 -14.38 3.21
CA LYS A 191 -16.47 -15.54 3.75
C LYS A 191 -16.38 -15.53 5.28
N TYR A 192 -16.22 -14.35 5.88
CA TYR A 192 -16.11 -14.18 7.33
C TYR A 192 -17.40 -13.69 8.02
N ASN A 193 -18.51 -13.54 7.28
CA ASN A 193 -19.79 -12.97 7.77
C ASN A 193 -19.61 -11.67 8.59
N CYS A 194 -18.76 -10.78 8.12
CA CYS A 194 -18.43 -9.56 8.85
C CYS A 194 -19.39 -8.42 8.50
N SER A 195 -19.88 -7.70 9.51
CA SER A 195 -20.78 -6.56 9.32
C SER A 195 -20.02 -5.26 9.01
N SER A 196 -18.73 -5.22 9.33
CA SER A 196 -17.85 -4.07 9.05
C SER A 196 -16.44 -4.50 8.67
N LYS A 197 -15.73 -3.61 7.97
CA LYS A 197 -14.31 -3.77 7.61
C LYS A 197 -13.42 -3.90 8.86
N GLU A 198 -13.70 -3.13 9.89
CA GLU A 198 -13.00 -3.13 11.17
C GLU A 198 -13.19 -4.47 11.90
N GLU A 199 -14.42 -4.99 11.93
CA GLU A 199 -14.71 -6.32 12.47
C GLU A 199 -13.94 -7.40 11.71
N CYS A 200 -13.99 -7.39 10.37
CA CYS A 200 -13.26 -8.32 9.52
C CYS A 200 -11.74 -8.28 9.75
N LYS A 201 -11.19 -7.07 9.87
CA LYS A 201 -9.78 -6.84 10.18
C LYS A 201 -9.40 -7.46 11.52
N THR A 202 -10.18 -7.22 12.58
CA THR A 202 -9.87 -7.76 13.92
C THR A 202 -9.95 -9.29 13.94
N LEU A 203 -10.95 -9.87 13.28
CA LEU A 203 -11.16 -11.31 13.21
C LEU A 203 -10.02 -12.01 12.46
N ILE A 204 -9.66 -11.53 11.27
CA ILE A 204 -8.56 -12.09 10.48
C ILE A 204 -7.22 -11.91 11.22
N SER A 205 -6.98 -10.73 11.82
CA SER A 205 -5.75 -10.47 12.59
C SER A 205 -5.60 -11.44 13.77
N LYS A 206 -6.69 -11.73 14.48
CA LYS A 206 -6.68 -12.71 15.58
C LYS A 206 -6.38 -14.12 15.09
N GLN A 207 -6.91 -14.53 13.93
CA GLN A 207 -6.59 -15.84 13.35
C GLN A 207 -5.11 -15.94 12.92
N ILE A 208 -4.54 -14.85 12.41
CA ILE A 208 -3.12 -14.76 12.08
C ILE A 208 -2.27 -14.94 13.33
N GLU A 209 -2.56 -14.22 14.41
CA GLU A 209 -1.79 -14.28 15.66
C GLU A 209 -1.75 -15.71 16.24
N ILE A 210 -2.91 -16.36 16.31
CA ILE A 210 -3.02 -17.75 16.79
C ILE A 210 -2.19 -18.70 15.90
N LYS A 211 -2.28 -18.56 14.57
CA LYS A 211 -1.52 -19.41 13.64
C LYS A 211 -0.02 -19.16 13.71
N GLU A 212 0.40 -17.91 13.87
CA GLU A 212 1.81 -17.56 14.03
C GLU A 212 2.40 -18.18 15.30
N GLU A 213 1.66 -18.19 16.41
CA GLU A 213 2.10 -18.84 17.64
C GLU A 213 2.29 -20.36 17.44
N VAL A 214 1.31 -21.03 16.82
CA VAL A 214 1.39 -22.46 16.52
C VAL A 214 2.55 -22.78 15.57
N ILE A 215 2.78 -21.94 14.56
CA ILE A 215 3.89 -22.08 13.62
C ILE A 215 5.24 -21.92 14.35
N LYS A 216 5.38 -20.88 15.18
CA LYS A 216 6.61 -20.63 15.96
C LYS A 216 6.97 -21.83 16.85
N LEU A 217 5.99 -22.38 17.57
CA LEU A 217 6.19 -23.57 18.41
C LEU A 217 6.62 -24.79 17.59
N ARG A 218 6.01 -25.01 16.43
CA ARG A 218 6.36 -26.13 15.52
C ARG A 218 7.76 -25.98 14.93
N VAL A 219 8.14 -24.78 14.51
CA VAL A 219 9.49 -24.47 14.01
C VAL A 219 10.54 -24.74 15.09
N LEU A 220 10.30 -24.30 16.33
CA LEU A 220 11.19 -24.56 17.46
C LEU A 220 11.35 -26.07 17.72
N LEU A 221 10.25 -26.83 17.67
CA LEU A 221 10.27 -28.29 17.84
C LEU A 221 11.11 -28.96 16.73
N ILE A 222 10.92 -28.59 15.47
CA ILE A 222 11.72 -29.12 14.34
C ILE A 222 13.21 -28.80 14.52
N LEU A 223 13.54 -27.55 14.88
CA LEU A 223 14.92 -27.15 15.15
C LEU A 223 15.55 -27.95 16.29
N LEU A 224 14.81 -28.17 17.38
CA LEU A 224 15.27 -28.95 18.52
C LEU A 224 15.51 -30.42 18.12
N LEU A 225 14.58 -31.02 17.38
CA LEU A 225 14.71 -32.39 16.84
C LEU A 225 15.96 -32.53 15.97
N VAL A 226 16.14 -31.65 14.99
CA VAL A 226 17.27 -31.73 14.05
C VAL A 226 18.60 -31.44 14.75
N SER A 227 18.64 -30.46 15.66
CA SER A 227 19.83 -30.17 16.48
C SER A 227 20.19 -31.33 17.40
N SER A 228 19.20 -31.99 18.00
CA SER A 228 19.40 -33.20 18.82
C SER A 228 20.00 -34.34 18.01
N ILE A 229 19.54 -34.57 16.77
CA ILE A 229 20.12 -35.56 15.85
C ILE A 229 21.59 -35.24 15.57
N PHE A 230 21.91 -33.97 15.28
CA PHE A 230 23.29 -33.53 15.05
C PHE A 230 24.17 -33.72 16.29
N LEU A 231 23.71 -33.31 17.47
CA LEU A 231 24.43 -33.44 18.74
C LEU A 231 24.69 -34.90 19.12
N LEU A 232 23.68 -35.78 18.97
CA LEU A 232 23.82 -37.22 19.22
C LEU A 232 24.93 -37.86 18.38
N ASN A 233 25.05 -37.43 17.11
CA ASN A 233 26.08 -37.90 16.20
C ASN A 233 27.45 -37.25 16.49
N LEU A 234 27.50 -35.97 16.89
CA LEU A 234 28.75 -35.25 17.19
C LEU A 234 29.44 -35.70 18.49
N ILE A 235 28.67 -35.93 19.56
CA ILE A 235 29.18 -36.36 20.87
C ILE A 235 29.77 -37.77 20.80
N THR A 236 29.22 -38.61 19.92
CA THR A 236 29.73 -39.96 19.68
C THR A 236 30.92 -39.88 18.72
N ARG A 237 32.15 -39.75 19.23
CA ARG A 237 33.44 -39.71 18.47
C ARG A 237 33.77 -40.95 17.61
N HIS A 238 32.78 -41.77 17.25
CA HIS A 238 32.97 -42.91 16.38
C HIS A 238 32.87 -42.50 14.90
N LYS A 239 33.47 -43.26 13.99
CA LYS A 239 33.38 -42.98 12.55
C LYS A 239 31.90 -42.98 12.14
N ILE A 240 31.46 -41.90 11.51
CA ILE A 240 30.10 -41.76 10.98
C ILE A 240 29.91 -42.84 9.90
N ASN A 241 28.87 -43.66 10.07
CA ASN A 241 28.54 -44.71 9.11
C ASN A 241 27.79 -44.13 7.90
N ARG A 242 27.82 -44.82 6.74
CA ARG A 242 27.16 -44.38 5.50
C ARG A 242 25.67 -44.03 5.69
N THR A 243 24.96 -44.79 6.54
CA THR A 243 23.55 -44.57 6.87
C THR A 243 23.32 -43.30 7.68
N GLN A 244 24.22 -42.94 8.61
CA GLN A 244 24.12 -41.74 9.42
C GLN A 244 24.34 -40.48 8.58
N SER A 245 25.29 -40.51 7.63
CA SER A 245 25.50 -39.40 6.69
C SER A 245 24.24 -39.14 5.85
N VAL A 246 23.57 -40.19 5.35
CA VAL A 246 22.32 -40.06 4.61
C VAL A 246 21.21 -39.44 5.48
N LEU A 247 21.08 -39.87 6.75
CA LEU A 247 20.09 -39.31 7.67
C LEU A 247 20.32 -37.82 7.98
N LEU A 248 21.58 -37.39 8.13
CA LEU A 248 21.93 -35.99 8.36
C LEU A 248 21.61 -35.13 7.13
N ILE A 249 21.91 -35.62 5.92
CA ILE A 249 21.55 -34.94 4.67
C ILE A 249 20.03 -34.77 4.58
N LEU A 250 19.27 -35.82 4.91
CA LEU A 250 17.80 -35.79 4.90
C LEU A 250 17.24 -34.80 5.94
N ALA A 251 17.83 -34.73 7.13
CA ALA A 251 17.48 -33.75 8.15
C ALA A 251 17.78 -32.31 7.70
N SER A 252 18.96 -32.06 7.12
CA SER A 252 19.30 -30.75 6.55
C SER A 252 18.37 -30.35 5.41
N PHE A 253 17.99 -31.29 4.56
CA PHE A 253 17.04 -31.05 3.47
C PHE A 253 15.65 -30.67 4.01
N SER A 254 15.21 -31.31 5.11
CA SER A 254 13.94 -30.96 5.77
C SER A 254 13.94 -29.53 6.33
N LEU A 255 15.07 -29.07 6.91
CA LEU A 255 15.24 -27.69 7.34
C LEU A 255 15.26 -26.72 6.17
N LEU A 256 15.93 -27.07 5.07
CA LEU A 256 15.97 -26.23 3.88
C LEU A 256 14.58 -26.07 3.27
N LEU A 257 13.83 -27.17 3.12
CA LEU A 257 12.45 -27.14 2.64
C LEU A 257 11.54 -26.35 3.56
N GLY A 258 11.63 -26.56 4.88
CA GLY A 258 10.84 -25.79 5.84
C GLY A 258 11.18 -24.29 5.81
N GLY A 259 12.47 -23.95 5.71
CA GLY A 259 12.96 -22.57 5.72
C GLY A 259 12.57 -21.79 4.48
N ILE A 260 12.71 -22.36 3.28
CA ILE A 260 12.36 -21.65 2.03
C ILE A 260 10.85 -21.48 1.83
N THR A 261 10.04 -22.36 2.42
CA THR A 261 8.58 -22.36 2.24
C THR A 261 7.81 -21.63 3.32
N THR A 262 8.50 -21.15 4.36
CA THR A 262 7.91 -20.33 5.42
C THR A 262 8.31 -18.86 5.18
N PRO A 263 7.49 -18.07 4.46
CA PRO A 263 7.73 -16.65 4.24
C PRO A 263 7.49 -15.80 5.49
#